data_AF-A0A931F599-F1
#
_entry.id   AF-A0A931F599-F1
#
_cell.length_a   1.000
_cell.length_b   1.000
_cell.length_c   1.000
_cell.angle_alpha   90.00
_cell.angle_beta   90.00
_cell.angle_gamma   90.00
#
_symmetry.space_group_name_H-M   'P 1'
#
loop_
_entity.id
_entity.type
_entity.pdbx_description
1 polymer ?
#
loop_
_entity_poly.entity_id
_entity_poly.type
_entity_poly.pdbx_seq_one_letter_code
_entity_poly.pdbx_strand_id
1 'polypeptide(L)' 'MARLHDVVVDCRHPASLARFWAAALDGYAVAPYDDWVVLTDPEGNEFCVA' A
#
# COMPACT_ATOMS: atom_id res chain seq x y z
N MET A 1 14.49 11.64 16.02
CA MET A 1 13.17 10.98 16.16
C MET A 1 13.01 10.08 14.95
N ALA A 2 12.62 8.82 15.11
CA ALA A 2 12.46 7.90 13.98
C ALA A 2 11.04 8.04 13.39
N ARG A 3 10.92 7.97 12.06
CA ARG A 3 9.64 7.95 11.32
C ARG A 3 9.59 6.67 10.48
N LEU A 4 8.44 6.03 10.45
CA LEU A 4 8.17 4.91 9.55
C LEU A 4 7.87 5.46 8.15
N HIS A 5 8.58 4.98 7.15
CA HIS A 5 8.45 5.47 5.77
C HIS A 5 7.78 4.45 4.84
N ASP A 6 8.02 3.16 5.07
CA ASP A 6 7.45 2.08 4.29
C ASP A 6 7.03 0.91 5.19
N VAL A 7 5.98 0.21 4.78
CA VAL A 7 5.44 -0.99 5.41
C VAL A 7 5.09 -2.01 4.33
N VAL A 8 5.61 -3.22 4.45
CA VAL A 8 5.26 -4.35 3.57
C VAL A 8 4.39 -5.35 4.33
N VAL A 9 3.26 -5.73 3.73
CA VAL A 9 2.33 -6.71 4.29
C VAL A 9 2.19 -7.88 3.31
N ASP A 10 2.66 -9.06 3.72
CA ASP A 10 2.47 -10.29 2.96
C ASP A 10 1.01 -10.75 2.99
N CYS A 11 0.51 -11.16 1.83
CA CYS A 11 -0.86 -11.61 1.63
C CYS A 11 -0.97 -12.60 0.47
N ARG A 12 -2.11 -13.28 0.37
CA ARG A 12 -2.35 -14.25 -0.72
C ARG A 12 -2.82 -13.57 -2.01
N HIS A 13 -3.44 -12.40 -1.91
CA HIS A 13 -4.10 -11.71 -3.02
C HIS A 13 -3.87 -10.19 -2.93
N PRO A 14 -2.72 -9.70 -3.46
CA PRO A 14 -2.31 -8.29 -3.38
C PRO A 14 -3.38 -7.32 -3.88
N ALA A 15 -3.99 -7.61 -5.03
CA ALA A 15 -5.01 -6.74 -5.61
C ALA A 15 -6.26 -6.58 -4.72
N SER A 16 -6.67 -7.64 -4.02
CA SER A 16 -7.83 -7.59 -3.13
C SER A 16 -7.51 -6.80 -1.85
N LEU A 17 -6.33 -7.03 -1.27
CA LEU A 17 -5.90 -6.32 -0.06
C LEU A 17 -5.66 -4.84 -0.34
N ALA A 18 -5.05 -4.50 -1.48
CA ALA A 18 -4.86 -3.12 -1.90
C ALA A 18 -6.19 -2.37 -2.08
N ARG A 19 -7.20 -2.99 -2.69
CA ARG A 19 -8.53 -2.36 -2.83
C ARG A 19 -9.19 -2.10 -1.49
N PHE A 20 -9.03 -3.02 -0.53
CA PHE A 20 -9.52 -2.81 0.83
C PHE A 20 -8.86 -1.59 1.47
N TRP A 21 -7.54 -1.48 1.43
CA TRP A 21 -6.83 -0.36 2.03
C TRP A 21 -7.06 0.96 1.32
N ALA A 22 -7.16 0.96 -0.02
CA ALA A 22 -7.50 2.15 -0.79
C ALA A 22 -8.88 2.72 -0.40
N ALA A 23 -9.85 1.84 -0.09
CA ALA A 23 -11.17 2.26 0.39
C ALA A 23 -11.18 2.68 1.87
N ALA A 24 -10.23 2.19 2.68
CA ALA A 24 -10.18 2.48 4.11
C ALA A 24 -9.34 3.73 4.47
N LEU A 25 -8.33 4.05 3.67
CA LEU A 25 -7.31 5.06 3.99
C LEU A 25 -7.46 6.39 3.23
N ASP A 26 -8.46 6.52 2.35
CA ASP A 26 -8.84 7.73 1.59
C ASP A 26 -7.67 8.62 1.09
N GLY A 27 -7.50 8.71 -0.22
CA GLY A 27 -6.48 9.57 -0.84
C GLY A 27 -5.12 8.92 -1.04
N TYR A 28 -5.00 7.61 -0.77
CA TYR A 28 -3.86 6.81 -1.20
C TYR A 28 -3.95 6.50 -2.70
N ALA A 29 -2.84 6.71 -3.42
CA ALA A 29 -2.69 6.30 -4.80
C ALA A 29 -2.29 4.82 -4.88
N VAL A 30 -2.97 4.03 -5.71
CA VAL A 30 -2.70 2.60 -5.88
C VAL A 30 -1.94 2.35 -7.18
N ALA A 31 -0.77 1.71 -7.08
CA ALA A 31 0.07 1.32 -8.21
C ALA A 31 0.29 -0.20 -8.22
N PRO A 32 -0.29 -0.94 -9.19
CA PRO A 32 -0.05 -2.37 -9.31
C PRO A 32 1.32 -2.66 -9.95
N TYR A 33 1.99 -3.69 -9.45
CA TYR A 33 3.18 -4.34 -10.03
C TYR A 33 2.87 -5.82 -10.29
N ASP A 34 3.83 -6.54 -10.88
CA ASP A 34 3.63 -7.94 -11.28
C ASP A 34 3.28 -8.84 -10.08
N ASP A 35 4.00 -8.72 -8.96
CA ASP A 35 3.84 -9.58 -7.78
C ASP A 35 3.32 -8.87 -6.52
N TRP A 36 3.20 -7.54 -6.53
CA TRP A 36 2.74 -6.75 -5.38
C TRP A 36 1.99 -5.49 -5.80
N VAL A 37 1.38 -4.79 -4.85
CA VAL A 37 0.71 -3.50 -5.07
C VAL A 37 1.21 -2.49 -4.06
N VAL A 38 1.54 -1.28 -4.52
CA VAL A 38 1.98 -0.18 -3.68
C VAL A 38 0.83 0.81 -3.49
N LEU A 39 0.58 1.21 -2.25
CA LEU A 39 -0.28 2.32 -1.90
C LEU A 39 0.58 3.47 -1.38
N THR A 40 0.46 4.64 -1.98
CA THR A 40 1.23 5.84 -1.61
C THR A 40 0.32 6.89 -0.99
N ASP A 41 0.67 7.36 0.19
CA ASP A 41 -0.08 8.43 0.86
C ASP A 41 0.27 9.82 0.28
N PRO A 42 -0.52 10.87 0.60
CA PRO A 42 -0.23 12.23 0.12
C PRO A 42 1.10 12.83 0.63
N GLU A 43 1.68 12.27 1.70
CA GLU A 43 2.97 12.68 2.25
C GLU A 43 4.16 11.95 1.60
N GLY A 44 3.89 10.97 0.72
CA GLY A 44 4.87 10.16 0.02
C GLY A 44 5.36 8.93 0.79
N ASN A 45 4.65 8.46 1.82
CA ASN A 45 4.95 7.18 2.46
C ASN A 45 4.35 6.02 1.67
N GLU A 46 5.01 4.87 1.73
CA GLU A 46 4.65 3.69 0.97
C GLU A 46 4.03 2.61 1.86
N PHE A 47 3.07 1.90 1.31
CA PHE A 47 2.46 0.73 1.91
C PHE A 47 2.33 -0.34 0.83
N CYS A 48 3.17 -1.35 0.90
CA CYS A 48 3.25 -2.41 -0.09
C CYS A 48 2.48 -3.65 0.38
N VAL A 49 1.72 -4.27 -0.51
CA VAL A 49 1.10 -5.58 -0.30
C VAL A 49 1.65 -6.57 -1.31
N ALA A 50 2.33 -7.61 -0.84
CA ALA A 50 2.96 -8.65 -1.67
C ALA A 50 2.30 -10.01 -1.43
#